data_AF-A0A3C1S2K9-F1
#
_entry.id   AF-A0A3C1S2K9-F1
#
_cell.length_a   1.000
_cell.length_b   1.000
_cell.length_c   1.000
_cell.angle_alpha   90.00
_cell.angle_beta   90.00
_cell.angle_gamma   90.00
#
_symmetry.space_group_name_H-M   'P 1'
#
loop_
_entity.id
_entity.type
_entity.pdbx_description
1 polymer ?
#
loop_
_entity_poly.entity_id
_entity_poly.type
_entity_poly.pdbx_seq_one_letter_code
_entity_poly.pdbx_strand_id
1 'polypeptide(L)'
;RSEPGIHFPQLQMQAGETGINTLRIYNPIKNGIEHDPEANFISKWVPELKGLPINFRHEPFKLTLLEQKLYGFKMGKDYPKPIVDISTTRKKASDTIWGMRKDKDVIQESYRILNKHATK
;
A
#
# COMPACT_ATOMS: atom_id res chain seq x y z
N ARG A 1 -11.75 20.87 -5.54
CA ARG A 1 -10.58 21.70 -5.93
C ARG A 1 -9.45 21.24 -5.03
N SER A 2 -8.47 20.51 -5.56
CA SER A 2 -7.36 19.98 -4.76
C SER A 2 -6.44 21.14 -4.37
N GLU A 3 -6.32 21.42 -3.07
CA GLU A 3 -5.53 22.55 -2.57
C GLU A 3 -4.04 22.19 -2.54
N PRO A 4 -3.18 22.84 -3.36
CA PRO A 4 -1.78 22.46 -3.49
C PRO A 4 -1.01 22.53 -2.16
N GLY A 5 -1.39 23.47 -1.28
CA GLY A 5 -0.76 23.67 0.02
C GLY A 5 -0.95 22.52 1.02
N ILE A 6 -1.91 21.62 0.78
CA ILE A 6 -2.16 20.45 1.65
C ILE A 6 -1.58 19.18 1.01
N HIS A 7 -1.70 19.04 -0.32
CA HIS A 7 -1.24 17.84 -1.01
C HIS A 7 0.27 17.74 -1.13
N PHE A 8 0.98 18.86 -1.34
CA PHE A 8 2.43 18.83 -1.49
C PHE A 8 3.14 18.38 -0.19
N PRO A 9 2.82 18.92 1.00
CA PRO A 9 3.37 18.40 2.25
C PRO A 9 2.98 16.94 2.54
N GLN A 10 1.74 16.54 2.23
CA GLN A 10 1.29 15.14 2.40
C GLN A 10 2.08 14.17 1.52
N LEU A 11 2.39 14.56 0.29
CA LEU A 11 3.21 13.77 -0.61
C LEU A 11 4.64 13.62 -0.06
N GLN A 12 5.26 14.71 0.42
CA GLN A 12 6.60 14.65 1.01
C GLN A 12 6.65 13.78 2.27
N MET A 13 5.60 13.81 3.09
CA MET A 13 5.48 12.94 4.27
C MET A 13 5.32 11.47 3.89
N GLN A 14 4.52 11.14 2.88
CA GLN A 14 4.32 9.76 2.40
C GLN A 14 5.54 9.22 1.64
N ALA A 15 6.26 10.09 0.93
CA ALA A 15 7.51 9.76 0.24
C ALA A 15 8.71 9.61 1.21
N GLY A 16 8.55 10.02 2.47
CA GLY A 16 9.62 9.97 3.47
C GLY A 16 10.70 11.04 3.29
N GLU A 17 10.46 12.06 2.46
CA GLU A 17 11.43 13.13 2.13
C GLU A 17 11.70 14.06 3.34
N THR A 18 10.74 14.17 4.27
CA THR A 18 10.84 15.07 5.41
C THR A 18 11.79 14.58 6.52
N GLY A 19 12.35 13.35 6.44
CA GLY A 19 13.35 12.83 7.39
C GLY A 19 12.85 12.50 8.81
N ILE A 20 11.68 13.00 9.21
CA ILE A 20 11.07 12.82 10.54
C ILE A 20 10.31 11.49 10.73
N ASN A 21 9.88 10.85 9.64
CA ASN A 21 9.05 9.64 9.71
C ASN A 21 9.81 8.42 9.18
N THR A 22 9.77 7.32 9.95
CA THR A 22 10.17 6.01 9.46
C THR A 22 9.32 5.65 8.26
N LEU A 23 9.93 5.24 7.14
CA LEU A 23 9.21 4.77 5.96
C LEU A 23 8.30 3.62 6.35
N ARG A 24 6.98 3.85 6.26
CA ARG A 24 5.95 2.87 6.63
C ARG A 24 5.54 2.10 5.38
N ILE A 25 5.87 0.82 5.34
CA ILE A 25 5.41 -0.09 4.28
C ILE A 25 4.06 -0.66 4.70
N TYR A 26 2.99 -0.06 4.22
CA TYR A 26 1.63 -0.48 4.52
C TYR A 26 1.24 -1.73 3.71
N ASN A 27 0.48 -2.63 4.35
CA ASN A 27 -0.17 -3.73 3.65
C ASN A 27 -1.63 -3.31 3.34
N PRO A 28 -1.99 -3.07 2.06
CA PRO A 28 -3.31 -2.55 1.70
C PRO A 28 -4.44 -3.51 2.09
N ILE A 29 -4.18 -4.82 2.09
CA ILE A 29 -5.16 -5.84 2.47
C ILE A 29 -5.43 -5.79 3.98
N LYS A 30 -4.37 -5.83 4.78
CA LYS A 30 -4.52 -5.77 6.25
C LYS A 30 -5.20 -4.48 6.67
N ASN A 31 -4.78 -3.35 6.11
CA ASN A 31 -5.38 -2.06 6.40
C ASN A 31 -6.87 -2.03 6.01
N GLY A 32 -7.21 -2.60 4.85
CA GLY A 32 -8.60 -2.75 4.42
C GLY A 32 -9.45 -3.56 5.39
N ILE A 33 -8.95 -4.71 5.86
CA ILE A 33 -9.66 -5.58 6.82
C ILE A 33 -9.81 -4.89 8.18
N GLU A 34 -8.78 -4.18 8.64
CA GLU A 34 -8.78 -3.53 9.96
C GLU A 34 -9.75 -2.34 10.01
N HIS A 35 -9.88 -1.60 8.90
CA HIS A 35 -10.78 -0.46 8.80
C HIS A 35 -12.19 -0.80 8.30
N ASP A 36 -12.34 -1.88 7.52
CA ASP A 36 -13.62 -2.30 6.93
C ASP A 36 -13.74 -3.83 6.97
N PRO A 37 -13.91 -4.43 8.16
CA PRO A 37 -14.00 -5.89 8.31
C PRO A 37 -15.22 -6.51 7.61
N GLU A 38 -16.26 -5.72 7.32
CA GLU A 38 -17.45 -6.18 6.59
C GLU A 38 -17.33 -6.04 5.06
N ALA A 39 -16.21 -5.48 4.57
CA ALA A 39 -16.02 -5.15 3.16
C ALA A 39 -17.16 -4.31 2.56
N ASN A 40 -17.76 -3.42 3.35
CA ASN A 40 -18.87 -2.54 2.92
C ASN A 40 -18.37 -1.48 1.93
N PHE A 41 -17.15 -0.98 2.13
CA PHE A 41 -16.49 -0.04 1.21
C PHE A 41 -16.23 -0.72 -0.14
N ILE A 42 -15.64 -1.92 -0.12
CA ILE A 42 -15.36 -2.69 -1.34
C ILE A 42 -16.66 -3.02 -2.07
N SER A 43 -17.70 -3.44 -1.34
CA SER A 43 -19.00 -3.77 -1.94
C SER A 43 -19.71 -2.56 -2.57
N LYS A 44 -19.45 -1.36 -2.07
CA LYS A 44 -20.01 -0.11 -2.59
C LYS A 44 -19.29 0.37 -3.84
N TRP A 45 -17.97 0.29 -3.86
CA TRP A 45 -17.13 0.85 -4.94
C TRP A 45 -16.72 -0.17 -6.00
N VAL A 46 -16.77 -1.46 -5.68
CA VAL A 46 -16.36 -2.57 -6.53
C VAL A 46 -17.50 -3.61 -6.54
N PRO A 47 -18.63 -3.31 -7.22
CA PRO A 47 -19.82 -4.15 -7.19
C PRO A 47 -19.58 -5.57 -7.74
N GLU A 48 -18.57 -5.76 -8.60
CA GLU A 48 -18.16 -7.06 -9.11
C GLU A 48 -17.67 -8.03 -8.01
N LEU A 49 -17.17 -7.50 -6.89
CA LEU A 49 -16.73 -8.31 -5.75
C LEU A 49 -17.84 -8.55 -4.72
N LYS A 50 -18.98 -7.84 -4.81
CA LYS A 50 -20.07 -7.91 -3.83
C LYS A 50 -20.63 -9.31 -3.64
N GLY A 51 -20.67 -10.11 -4.71
CA GLY A 51 -21.17 -11.50 -4.69
C GLY A 51 -20.25 -12.49 -3.96
N LEU A 52 -19.02 -12.10 -3.65
CA LEU A 52 -18.06 -12.95 -2.95
C LEU A 52 -18.24 -12.86 -1.43
N PRO A 53 -17.87 -13.92 -0.68
CA PRO A 53 -17.75 -13.86 0.76
C PRO A 53 -16.78 -12.76 1.20
N ILE A 54 -17.02 -12.16 2.37
CA ILE A 54 -16.27 -11.01 2.92
C ILE A 54 -14.76 -11.22 2.87
N ASN A 55 -14.28 -12.40 3.27
CA ASN A 55 -12.86 -12.76 3.24
C ASN A 55 -12.23 -12.67 1.84
N PHE A 56 -12.99 -13.01 0.79
CA PHE A 56 -12.55 -12.96 -0.60
C PHE A 56 -12.76 -11.60 -1.26
N ARG A 57 -13.53 -10.69 -0.67
CA ARG A 57 -13.66 -9.31 -1.18
C ARG A 57 -12.38 -8.52 -1.02
N HIS A 58 -11.68 -8.71 0.11
CA HIS A 58 -10.36 -8.10 0.31
C HIS A 58 -9.28 -8.81 -0.51
N GLU A 59 -9.40 -10.14 -0.68
CA GLU A 59 -8.38 -10.96 -1.35
C GLU A 59 -8.97 -11.83 -2.48
N PRO A 60 -9.50 -11.24 -3.57
CA PRO A 60 -10.15 -12.01 -4.63
C PRO A 60 -9.19 -12.95 -5.37
N PHE A 61 -7.88 -12.65 -5.32
CA PHE A 61 -6.83 -13.49 -5.88
C PHE A 61 -6.61 -14.81 -5.12
N LYS A 62 -7.16 -14.97 -3.91
CA LYS A 62 -7.11 -16.24 -3.16
C LYS A 62 -8.16 -17.25 -3.59
N LEU A 63 -9.15 -16.85 -4.40
CA LEU A 63 -10.20 -17.75 -4.87
C LEU A 63 -9.63 -18.90 -5.71
N THR A 64 -9.92 -20.13 -5.31
CA THR A 64 -9.59 -21.31 -6.11
C THR A 64 -10.44 -21.37 -7.39
N LEU A 65 -10.02 -22.16 -8.37
CA LEU A 65 -10.78 -22.34 -9.62
C LEU A 65 -12.18 -22.93 -9.37
N LEU A 66 -12.35 -23.73 -8.31
CA LEU A 66 -13.64 -24.29 -7.92
C LEU A 66 -14.56 -23.20 -7.36
N GLU A 67 -14.05 -22.35 -6.47
CA GLU A 67 -14.81 -21.23 -5.90
C GLU A 67 -15.16 -20.18 -6.95
N GLN A 68 -14.24 -19.89 -7.88
CA GLN A 68 -14.50 -19.03 -9.04
C GLN A 68 -15.70 -19.53 -9.86
N LYS A 69 -15.80 -20.83 -10.11
CA LYS A 69 -16.98 -21.42 -10.77
C LYS A 69 -18.23 -21.37 -9.89
N LEU A 70 -18.11 -21.63 -8.60
CA LEU A 70 -19.22 -21.64 -7.65
C LEU A 70 -19.90 -20.26 -7.55
N TYR A 71 -19.10 -19.20 -7.48
CA TYR A 71 -19.59 -17.83 -7.36
C TYR A 71 -19.79 -17.13 -8.71
N GLY A 72 -19.54 -17.82 -9.83
CA GLY A 72 -19.65 -17.24 -11.17
C GLY A 72 -18.68 -16.07 -11.43
N PHE A 73 -17.54 -16.05 -10.74
CA PHE A 73 -16.56 -14.97 -10.78
C PHE A 73 -15.25 -15.46 -11.42
N LYS A 74 -14.73 -14.75 -12.43
CA LYS A 74 -13.49 -15.13 -13.12
C LYS A 74 -12.40 -14.07 -12.96
N MET A 75 -11.34 -14.47 -12.26
CA MET A 75 -10.16 -13.62 -12.09
C MET A 75 -9.45 -13.36 -13.42
N GLY A 76 -9.21 -12.09 -13.74
CA GLY A 76 -8.65 -11.60 -15.00
C GLY A 76 -9.70 -11.25 -16.07
N LYS A 77 -10.99 -11.56 -15.84
CA LYS A 77 -12.09 -11.12 -16.71
C LYS A 77 -13.00 -10.14 -15.97
N ASP A 78 -13.53 -10.57 -14.82
CA ASP A 78 -14.44 -9.75 -14.01
C ASP A 78 -13.67 -8.80 -13.08
N TYR A 79 -12.47 -9.20 -12.64
CA TYR A 79 -11.57 -8.35 -11.86
C TYR A 79 -10.11 -8.63 -12.24
N PRO A 80 -9.24 -7.62 -12.39
CA PRO A 80 -7.86 -7.83 -12.80
C PRO A 80 -7.05 -8.63 -11.77
N LYS A 81 -6.13 -9.47 -12.26
CA LYS A 81 -5.18 -10.17 -11.40
C LYS A 81 -4.26 -9.16 -10.69
N PRO A 82 -3.78 -9.47 -9.47
CA PRO A 82 -2.83 -8.62 -8.77
C PRO A 82 -1.61 -8.38 -9.67
N ILE A 83 -1.30 -7.11 -9.92
CA ILE A 83 -0.20 -6.68 -10.80
C ILE A 83 1.15 -7.07 -10.17
N VAL A 84 1.21 -7.04 -8.85
CA VAL A 84 2.41 -7.36 -8.07
C VAL A 84 2.05 -8.33 -6.96
N ASP A 85 2.97 -9.25 -6.68
CA ASP A 85 2.86 -10.08 -5.49
C ASP A 85 3.25 -9.25 -4.25
N ILE A 86 2.33 -9.15 -3.30
CA ILE A 86 2.45 -8.25 -2.14
C ILE A 86 3.60 -8.72 -1.23
N SER A 87 3.83 -10.03 -1.11
CA SER A 87 4.87 -10.60 -0.25
C SER A 87 6.27 -10.25 -0.75
N THR A 88 6.53 -10.54 -2.02
CA THR A 88 7.80 -10.25 -2.69
C THR A 88 8.06 -8.75 -2.80
N THR A 89 7.04 -7.96 -3.15
CA THR A 89 7.18 -6.51 -3.28
C THR A 89 7.48 -5.85 -1.94
N ARG A 90 6.81 -6.29 -0.87
CA ARG A 90 7.09 -5.81 0.49
C ARG A 90 8.53 -6.10 0.90
N LYS A 91 9.00 -7.33 0.66
CA LYS A 91 10.38 -7.71 0.98
C LYS A 91 11.36 -6.85 0.19
N LYS A 92 11.19 -6.75 -1.14
CA LYS A 92 12.03 -5.93 -2.01
C LYS A 92 12.06 -4.46 -1.60
N ALA A 93 10.91 -3.87 -1.29
CA ALA A 93 10.81 -2.50 -0.81
C ALA A 93 11.56 -2.33 0.53
N SER A 94 11.34 -3.24 1.48
CA SER A 94 12.04 -3.25 2.76
C SER A 94 13.56 -3.35 2.57
N ASP A 95 14.04 -4.33 1.80
CA ASP A 95 15.46 -4.51 1.51
C ASP A 95 16.08 -3.27 0.83
N THR A 96 15.38 -2.67 -0.12
CA THR A 96 15.85 -1.45 -0.81
C THR A 96 15.97 -0.28 0.14
N ILE A 97 14.93 0.00 0.94
CA ILE A 97 14.92 1.10 1.91
C ILE A 97 15.97 0.89 3.00
N TRP A 98 16.10 -0.33 3.54
CA TRP A 98 17.12 -0.63 4.53
C TRP A 98 18.54 -0.59 3.96
N GLY A 99 18.71 -0.96 2.68
CA GLY A 99 19.97 -0.82 1.97
C GLY A 99 20.38 0.64 1.81
N MET A 100 19.47 1.50 1.35
CA MET A 100 19.70 2.94 1.19
C MET A 100 20.04 3.62 2.53
N ARG A 101 19.40 3.22 3.64
CA ARG A 101 19.72 3.75 4.98
C ARG A 101 21.13 3.41 5.48
N LYS A 102 21.73 2.33 4.98
CA LYS A 102 23.09 1.91 5.34
C LYS A 102 24.15 2.59 4.49
N ASP A 103 23.75 3.30 3.44
CA ASP A 103 24.66 4.02 2.56
C ASP A 103 25.27 5.22 3.31
N LYS A 104 26.60 5.35 3.21
CA LYS A 104 27.36 6.40 3.89
C LYS A 104 27.01 7.78 3.35
N ASP A 105 26.74 7.90 2.06
CA ASP A 105 26.40 9.17 1.42
C ASP A 105 25.02 9.64 1.88
N VAL A 106 24.07 8.70 2.01
CA VAL A 106 22.72 8.98 2.53
C VAL A 106 22.77 9.41 4.00
N ILE A 107 23.61 8.78 4.81
CA ILE A 107 23.79 9.15 6.22
C ILE A 107 24.41 10.55 6.33
N GLN A 108 25.47 10.83 5.56
CA GLN A 108 26.15 12.12 5.57
C GLN A 108 25.22 13.25 5.11
N GLU A 109 24.43 13.01 4.07
CA GLU A 109 23.47 13.96 3.54
C GLU A 109 22.31 14.21 4.51
N SER A 110 21.83 13.16 5.18
CA SER A 110 20.83 13.28 6.25
C SER A 110 21.32 14.20 7.38
N TYR A 111 22.56 14.04 7.84
CA TYR A 111 23.16 14.95 8.83
C TYR A 111 23.32 16.38 8.31
N ARG A 112 23.68 16.57 7.03
CA ARG A 112 23.79 17.90 6.41
C ARG A 112 22.44 18.62 6.38
N ILE A 113 21.38 17.91 5.98
CA ILE A 113 20.00 18.44 5.94
C ILE A 113 19.52 18.76 7.35
N LEU A 114 19.74 17.86 8.31
CA LEU A 114 19.39 18.08 9.71
C LEU A 114 20.07 19.34 10.26
N ASN A 115 21.38 19.50 10.07
CA ASN A 115 22.10 20.69 10.54
C ASN A 115 21.64 22.00 9.86
N LYS A 116 21.17 21.93 8.62
CA LYS A 116 20.71 23.10 7.86
C LYS A 116 19.29 23.54 8.27
N HIS A 117 18.42 22.59 8.60
CA HIS A 117 16.98 22.84 8.77
C HIS A 117 16.46 22.59 10.19
N ALA A 118 17.14 21.82 11.03
CA ALA A 118 16.87 21.74 12.46
C ALA A 118 17.67 22.86 13.16
N THR A 119 17.07 24.05 13.24
CA THR A 119 17.56 25.10 14.14
C THR A 119 17.37 24.63 15.59
N LYS A 120 18.37 24.93 16.45
CA LYS A 120 18.31 24.75 17.91
C LYS A 120 17.11 25.46 18.54
#